data_AF-A0ABD3X5U2-F1
#
_entry.id   AF-A0ABD3X5U2-F1
#
_cell.length_a   1.000
_cell.length_b   1.000
_cell.length_c   1.000
_cell.angle_alpha   90.00
_cell.angle_beta   90.00
_cell.angle_gamma   90.00
#
_symmetry.space_group_name_H-M   'P 1'
#
loop_
_entity.id
_entity.type
_entity.pdbx_description
1 polymer ?
#
loop_
_entity_poly.entity_id
_entity_poly.type
_entity_poly.pdbx_seq_one_letter_code
_entity_poly.pdbx_strand_id
1 'polypeptide(L)'
;DIEVNPGPPKFPCAICQKAVAKNHNALQCDECNAWVHAKCDSISNEEYKRFENIHSLVFQCPKFRLLTFTESFFLSSEDSLNMNNTFSPLSETSDGELPLDEVENMST
;
A
#
# COMPACT_ATOMS: atom_id res chain seq x y z
N ASP A 1 -3.11 39.65 8.98
CA ASP A 1 -2.67 38.45 9.69
C ASP A 1 -2.14 37.43 8.71
N ILE A 2 -1.02 36.81 9.04
CA ILE A 2 -0.49 35.65 8.30
C ILE A 2 -0.54 34.49 9.29
N GLU A 3 -1.46 33.56 9.06
CA GLU A 3 -1.49 32.33 9.86
C GLU A 3 -0.22 31.53 9.62
N VAL A 4 0.46 31.17 10.71
CA VAL A 4 1.70 30.39 10.66
C VAL A 4 1.34 28.97 10.27
N ASN A 5 2.04 28.41 9.26
CA ASN A 5 1.85 27.01 8.85
C ASN A 5 2.04 26.10 10.08
N PRO A 6 1.01 25.34 10.51
CA PRO A 6 1.07 24.54 11.74
C PRO A 6 2.07 23.38 11.68
N GLY A 7 2.69 23.15 10.53
CA GLY A 7 3.68 22.11 10.33
C GLY A 7 3.06 20.71 10.35
N PRO A 8 3.89 19.67 10.19
CA PRO A 8 3.41 18.29 10.20
C PRO A 8 2.80 17.92 11.56
N PRO A 9 1.75 17.07 11.58
CA PRO A 9 1.15 16.60 12.82
C PRO A 9 2.15 15.76 13.63
N LYS A 10 2.24 16.02 14.94
CA LYS A 10 3.17 15.31 15.86
C LYS A 10 2.85 13.82 16.02
N PHE A 11 1.57 13.47 15.99
CA PHE A 11 1.08 12.09 16.12
C PHE A 11 0.13 11.78 14.96
N PRO A 12 0.66 11.52 13.75
CA PRO A 12 -0.18 11.18 12.60
C PRO A 12 -0.75 9.77 12.77
N CYS A 13 -2.03 9.61 12.41
CA CYS A 13 -2.63 8.29 12.28
C CYS A 13 -1.94 7.52 11.14
N ALA A 14 -1.51 6.29 11.40
CA ALA A 14 -0.82 5.48 10.40
C ALA A 14 -1.67 5.14 9.15
N ILE A 15 -3.00 5.30 9.23
CA ILE A 15 -3.95 5.01 8.15
C ILE A 15 -4.33 6.30 7.41
N CYS A 16 -4.95 7.27 8.10
CA CYS A 16 -5.48 8.47 7.46
C CYS A 16 -4.52 9.68 7.44
N GLN A 17 -3.34 9.56 8.07
CA GLN A 17 -2.31 10.62 8.19
C GLN A 17 -2.76 11.91 8.92
N LYS A 18 -3.99 11.96 9.43
CA LYS A 18 -4.49 13.07 10.25
C LYS A 18 -3.97 12.97 11.68
N ALA A 19 -3.90 14.12 12.37
CA ALA A 19 -3.48 14.17 13.76
C ALA A 19 -4.38 13.33 14.68
N VAL A 20 -3.75 12.59 15.59
CA VAL A 20 -4.38 11.92 16.72
C VAL A 20 -4.32 12.89 17.90
N ALA A 21 -5.48 13.43 18.27
CA ALA A 21 -5.62 14.29 19.44
C ALA A 21 -5.87 13.45 20.71
N LYS A 22 -5.60 14.03 21.88
CA LYS A 22 -5.75 13.33 23.18
C LYS A 22 -7.17 12.87 23.48
N ASN A 23 -8.18 13.51 22.88
CA ASN A 23 -9.59 13.19 23.05
C ASN A 23 -10.13 12.23 21.97
N HIS A 24 -9.29 11.75 21.06
CA HIS A 24 -9.68 10.75 20.07
C HIS A 24 -9.45 9.35 20.63
N ASN A 25 -10.39 8.45 20.38
CA ASN A 25 -10.16 7.02 20.60
C ASN A 25 -9.10 6.54 19.61
N ALA A 26 -7.93 6.20 20.12
CA ALA A 26 -6.81 5.74 19.33
C ALA A 26 -5.96 4.75 20.14
N LEU A 27 -5.40 3.77 19.44
CA LEU A 27 -4.50 2.80 20.03
C LEU A 27 -3.09 3.02 19.45
N GLN A 28 -2.09 2.77 20.30
CA GLN A 28 -0.69 2.80 19.91
C GLN A 28 -0.24 1.37 19.62
N CYS A 29 0.41 1.16 18.48
CA CYS A 29 0.98 -0.13 18.13
C CYS A 29 2.11 -0.51 19.08
N ASP A 30 2.06 -1.70 19.66
CA ASP A 30 3.10 -2.19 20.58
C ASP A 30 4.46 -2.44 19.88
N GLU A 31 4.46 -2.65 18.56
CA GLU A 31 5.68 -2.99 17.82
C GLU A 31 6.41 -1.78 17.21
N CYS A 32 5.67 -0.76 16.77
CA CYS A 32 6.26 0.39 16.07
C CYS A 32 5.86 1.74 16.64
N ASN A 33 5.14 1.76 17.76
CA ASN A 33 4.71 2.98 18.44
C ASN A 33 3.83 3.92 17.59
N ALA A 34 3.33 3.46 16.44
CA ALA A 34 2.47 4.23 15.56
C ALA A 34 1.06 4.33 16.15
N TRP A 35 0.45 5.50 16.02
CA TRP A 35 -0.92 5.73 16.49
C TRP A 35 -1.94 5.46 15.39
N VAL A 36 -3.07 4.88 15.76
CA VAL A 36 -4.18 4.61 14.85
C VAL A 36 -5.50 5.00 15.50
N HIS A 37 -6.30 5.85 14.86
CA HIS A 37 -7.67 6.11 15.33
C HIS A 37 -8.45 4.79 15.30
N ALA A 38 -9.19 4.48 16.37
CA ALA A 38 -10.00 3.26 16.45
C ALA A 38 -10.92 3.10 15.23
N LYS A 39 -11.56 4.19 14.79
CA LYS A 39 -12.41 4.23 13.60
C LYS A 39 -11.65 3.91 12.30
N CYS A 40 -10.39 4.30 12.17
CA CYS A 40 -9.62 4.05 10.96
C CYS A 40 -9.25 2.58 10.79
N ASP A 41 -9.16 1.83 11.89
CA ASP A 41 -8.90 0.39 11.88
C ASP A 41 -10.16 -0.44 12.16
N SER A 42 -11.35 0.17 12.00
CA SER A 42 -12.65 -0.47 12.22
C SER A 42 -12.84 -1.09 13.62
N ILE A 43 -12.14 -0.57 14.63
CA ILE A 43 -12.28 -1.01 16.02
C ILE A 43 -13.56 -0.43 16.60
N SER A 44 -14.45 -1.30 17.06
CA SER A 44 -15.69 -0.90 17.71
C SER A 44 -15.41 -0.25 19.08
N ASN A 45 -16.38 0.54 19.57
CA ASN A 45 -16.26 1.11 20.92
C ASN A 45 -16.17 0.03 22.02
N GLU A 46 -16.77 -1.14 21.80
CA GLU A 46 -16.71 -2.26 22.74
C GLU A 46 -15.31 -2.88 22.78
N GLU A 47 -14.70 -3.12 21.62
CA GLU A 47 -13.32 -3.61 21.53
C GLU A 47 -12.33 -2.60 22.09
N TYR A 48 -12.50 -1.32 21.77
CA TYR A 48 -11.67 -0.25 22.33
C TYR A 48 -11.71 -0.25 23.88
N LYS A 49 -12.91 -0.38 24.47
CA LYS A 49 -13.06 -0.56 25.93
C LYS A 49 -12.39 -1.82 26.44
N ARG A 50 -12.35 -2.92 25.67
CA ARG A 50 -11.61 -4.13 26.10
C ARG A 50 -10.12 -3.85 26.19
N PHE A 51 -9.53 -3.12 25.23
CA PHE A 51 -8.14 -2.68 25.32
C PHE A 51 -7.88 -1.78 26.54
N GLU A 52 -8.81 -0.89 26.89
CA GLU A 52 -8.70 -0.06 28.10
C GLU A 52 -8.75 -0.87 29.40
N ASN A 53 -9.56 -1.94 29.45
CA ASN A 53 -9.76 -2.74 30.67
C ASN A 53 -8.77 -3.89 30.82
N ILE A 54 -8.18 -4.38 29.73
CA ILE A 54 -7.32 -5.57 29.72
C ILE A 54 -5.92 -5.17 29.24
N HIS A 55 -5.03 -4.94 30.19
CA HIS A 55 -3.66 -4.47 29.91
C HIS A 55 -2.76 -5.50 29.22
N SER A 56 -3.18 -6.77 29.15
CA SER A 56 -2.44 -7.84 28.47
C SER A 56 -2.80 -7.97 26.99
N LEU A 57 -3.72 -7.17 26.47
CA LEU A 57 -4.04 -7.16 25.05
C LEU A 57 -2.98 -6.39 24.27
N VAL A 58 -2.52 -6.98 23.17
CA VAL A 58 -1.56 -6.39 22.25
C VAL A 58 -2.32 -5.83 21.05
N PHE A 59 -2.05 -4.59 20.69
CA PHE A 59 -2.55 -3.98 19.47
C PHE A 59 -1.43 -3.91 18.41
N GLN A 60 -1.64 -4.65 17.32
CA GLN A 60 -0.79 -4.57 16.13
C GLN A 60 -1.47 -3.72 15.05
N CYS A 61 -0.82 -2.63 14.66
CA CYS A 61 -1.32 -1.78 13.57
C CYS A 61 -1.31 -2.54 12.22
N PRO A 62 -2.09 -2.06 11.23
CA PRO A 62 -2.17 -2.72 9.91
C PRO A 62 -0.82 -2.94 9.23
N LYS A 63 0.14 -2.03 9.43
CA LYS A 63 1.48 -2.15 8.81
C LYS A 63 2.19 -3.45 9.21
N PHE A 64 2.13 -3.82 10.49
CA PHE A 64 2.78 -5.02 11.00
C PHE A 64 1.93 -6.27 10.80
N ARG A 65 0.59 -6.15 10.86
CA ARG A 65 -0.31 -7.26 10.50
C ARG A 65 -0.15 -7.74 9.06
N LEU A 66 0.34 -6.90 8.15
CA LEU A 66 0.65 -7.30 6.78
C LEU A 66 1.99 -8.02 6.67
N LEU A 67 3.01 -7.58 7.42
CA LEU A 67 4.35 -8.19 7.39
C LEU A 67 4.31 -9.63 7.93
N THR A 68 3.51 -9.90 8.98
CA THR A 68 3.31 -11.27 9.49
C THR A 68 2.63 -12.19 8.47
N PHE A 69 1.77 -11.64 7.61
CA PHE A 69 1.10 -12.40 6.56
C PHE A 69 2.03 -12.70 5.38
N THR A 70 2.86 -11.73 4.97
CA THR A 70 3.77 -11.92 3.83
C THR A 70 4.87 -12.93 4.12
N GLU A 71 5.50 -12.88 5.30
CA GLU A 71 6.53 -13.85 5.67
C GLU A 71 6.00 -15.29 5.58
N SER A 72 4.79 -15.53 6.06
CA SER A 72 4.15 -16.86 6.01
C SER A 72 3.82 -17.32 4.58
N PHE A 73 3.52 -16.39 3.68
CA PHE A 73 3.25 -16.69 2.27
C PHE A 73 4.53 -16.96 1.50
N PHE A 74 5.56 -16.12 1.65
CA PHE A 74 6.83 -16.26 0.93
C PHE A 74 7.68 -17.44 1.40
N LEU A 75 7.63 -17.79 2.70
CA LEU A 75 8.36 -18.95 3.23
C LEU A 75 7.73 -20.30 2.87
N SER A 76 6.50 -20.32 2.33
CA SER A 76 5.85 -21.55 1.86
C SER A 76 6.28 -21.98 0.45
N SER A 77 7.07 -21.16 -0.23
CA SER A 77 7.44 -21.34 -1.64
C SER A 77 8.96 -21.33 -1.84
N GLU A 78 9.70 -22.07 -1.02
CA GLU A 78 11.06 -22.48 -1.35
C GLU A 78 11.06 -23.61 -2.39
N ASP A 79 10.39 -23.41 -3.52
CA ASP A 79 10.59 -24.20 -4.73
C ASP A 79 11.01 -23.26 -5.85
N SER A 80 12.28 -23.42 -6.22
CA SER A 80 13.03 -22.74 -7.27
C SER A 80 12.17 -22.18 -8.41
N LEU A 81 11.98 -20.85 -8.42
CA LEU A 81 11.39 -20.14 -9.57
C LEU A 81 12.41 -20.10 -10.70
N ASN A 82 12.48 -21.17 -11.48
CA ASN A 82 13.11 -21.15 -12.79
C ASN A 82 12.25 -20.28 -13.73
N MET A 83 12.48 -18.97 -13.71
CA MET A 83 11.80 -18.01 -14.58
C MET A 83 12.38 -18.07 -15.99
N ASN A 84 11.99 -19.10 -16.74
CA ASN A 84 12.09 -19.07 -18.20
C ASN A 84 10.89 -18.27 -18.71
N ASN A 85 11.13 -17.03 -19.14
CA ASN A 85 10.09 -16.22 -19.78
C ASN A 85 9.66 -16.91 -21.09
N THR A 86 8.39 -17.32 -21.17
CA THR A 86 7.76 -17.94 -22.36
C THR A 86 7.48 -16.92 -23.48
N PHE A 87 7.81 -15.65 -23.29
CA PHE A 87 7.62 -14.62 -24.30
C PHE A 87 8.92 -14.36 -25.05
N SER A 88 8.88 -14.61 -26.36
CA SER A 88 9.90 -14.10 -27.28
C SER A 88 9.87 -12.57 -27.30
N PRO A 89 11.04 -11.91 -27.43
CA PRO A 89 11.09 -10.45 -27.58
C PRO A 89 10.26 -10.05 -28.81
N LEU A 90 9.33 -9.11 -28.60
CA LEU A 90 8.60 -8.47 -29.69
C LEU A 90 9.63 -7.72 -30.53
N SER A 91 9.89 -8.23 -31.73
CA SER A 91 10.65 -7.54 -32.76
C SER A 91 10.06 -6.13 -32.94
N GLU A 92 10.93 -5.13 -32.82
CA GLU A 92 10.62 -3.71 -32.99
C GLU A 92 9.82 -3.49 -34.28
N THR A 93 8.57 -3.04 -34.14
CA THR A 93 7.81 -2.45 -35.24
C THR A 93 8.34 -1.04 -35.45
N SER A 94 9.20 -0.85 -36.45
CA SER A 94 9.54 0.47 -36.96
C SER A 94 8.34 1.02 -37.75
N ASP A 95 7.51 1.81 -37.10
CA ASP A 95 6.55 2.67 -37.77
C ASP A 95 7.26 3.87 -38.41
N GLY A 96 6.96 4.11 -39.69
CA GLY A 96 7.00 5.46 -40.27
C GLY A 96 7.88 5.65 -41.50
N GLU A 97 7.34 5.37 -42.69
CA GLU A 97 7.28 6.35 -43.80
C GLU A 97 6.36 5.83 -44.93
N LEU A 98 5.24 6.52 -45.15
CA LEU A 98 4.58 6.71 -46.46
C LEU A 98 4.95 8.14 -46.90
N PRO A 99 4.98 8.54 -48.19
CA PRO A 99 4.13 8.08 -49.30
C PRO A 99 4.94 7.94 -50.64
N LEU A 100 4.43 7.55 -51.81
CA LEU A 100 3.44 8.18 -52.70
C LEU A 100 3.12 7.24 -53.86
N ASP A 101 1.92 7.41 -54.40
CA ASP A 101 1.35 6.78 -55.58
C ASP A 101 2.29 6.76 -56.80
N GLU A 102 2.31 5.65 -57.54
CA GLU A 102 2.19 5.69 -59.01
C GLU A 102 1.68 4.36 -59.58
N VAL A 103 0.94 4.53 -60.65
CA VAL A 103 -0.06 3.64 -61.24
C VAL A 103 0.52 2.81 -62.40
N GLU A 104 -0.24 1.77 -62.78
CA GLU A 104 -0.25 1.07 -64.08
C GLU A 104 0.63 -0.18 -64.29
N ASN A 105 0.00 -1.34 -64.07
CA ASN A 105 -0.38 -2.32 -65.10
C ASN A 105 0.51 -2.37 -66.37
N MET A 106 1.41 -3.36 -66.45
CA MET A 106 2.01 -3.79 -67.71
C MET A 106 1.15 -4.88 -68.36
N SER A 107 0.54 -4.56 -69.49
CA SER A 107 -0.17 -5.48 -70.38
C SER A 107 0.75 -6.59 -70.89
N THR A 108 0.33 -7.86 -70.79
CA THR A 108 0.24 -8.79 -71.94
C THR A 108 -0.67 -9.96 -71.59
#